data_AF-A0A0Q3WYA2-F1
#
_entry.id   AF-A0A0Q3WYA2-F1
#
_cell.length_a   1.000
_cell.length_b   1.000
_cell.length_c   1.000
_cell.angle_alpha   90.00
_cell.angle_beta   90.00
_cell.angle_gamma   90.00
#
_symmetry.space_group_name_H-M   'P 1'
#
loop_
_entity.id
_entity.type
_entity.pdbx_description
1 polymer ?
#
loop_
_entity_poly.entity_id
_entity_poly.type
_entity_poly.pdbx_seq_one_letter_code
_entity_poly.pdbx_strand_id
1 'polypeptide(L)'
;MKKRFYNLLLRLLLFPSPSINLSPHEKEQFELLFERLAKEDLPKLEYNLPIPKYKFLSYLAENKQLILHGSNHPSIHTFEPRNQTLFNGKSVNAVFATKDPIWSIFYAVFRKESVYSNFRNGCIPADNKHKYHFYSLTHETFRNNPWTNGTVYILPQKTFQHVESGAIHFDEWVSQEPVTPIGKIDVEPADFYFLSKVASHHAKEPLLKSWFLYKIRILTQRKAKNMVKIK
;
A
#
# COMPACT_ATOMS: atom_id res chain seq x y z
N MET A 1 3.81 -13.72 -26.02
CA MET A 1 4.65 -12.56 -26.41
C MET A 1 4.23 -11.26 -25.70
N LYS A 2 2.97 -10.82 -25.79
CA LYS A 2 2.47 -9.57 -25.17
C LYS A 2 2.70 -9.44 -23.64
N LYS A 3 2.40 -10.47 -22.84
CA LYS A 3 2.61 -10.44 -21.37
C LYS A 3 4.08 -10.26 -20.97
N ARG A 4 5.02 -10.89 -21.69
CA ARG A 4 6.46 -10.75 -21.44
C ARG A 4 6.94 -9.33 -21.73
N PHE A 5 6.47 -8.72 -22.81
CA PHE A 5 6.78 -7.33 -23.15
C PHE A 5 6.20 -6.35 -22.12
N TYR A 6 4.93 -6.54 -21.71
CA TYR A 6 4.30 -5.72 -20.66
C TYR A 6 5.04 -5.80 -19.33
N ASN A 7 5.40 -7.02 -18.90
CA ASN A 7 6.17 -7.24 -17.68
C ASN A 7 7.55 -6.55 -17.77
N LEU A 8 8.26 -6.68 -18.90
CA LEU A 8 9.53 -5.98 -19.12
C LEU A 8 9.38 -4.45 -19.07
N LEU A 9 8.34 -3.91 -19.71
CA LEU A 9 8.06 -2.48 -19.71
C LEU A 9 7.78 -1.97 -18.28
N LEU A 10 6.91 -2.63 -17.52
CA LEU A 10 6.66 -2.28 -16.12
C LEU A 10 7.91 -2.42 -15.26
N ARG A 11 8.72 -3.46 -15.50
CA ARG A 11 10.00 -3.64 -14.80
C ARG A 11 10.99 -2.53 -15.11
N LEU A 12 10.99 -1.97 -16.32
CA LEU A 12 11.84 -0.83 -16.65
C LEU A 12 11.34 0.43 -15.93
N LEU A 13 10.04 0.69 -15.94
CA LEU A 13 9.44 1.92 -15.42
C LEU A 13 9.28 1.94 -13.90
N LEU A 14 8.92 0.81 -13.28
CA LEU A 14 8.43 0.70 -11.90
C LEU A 14 9.21 -0.34 -11.08
N PHE A 15 8.99 -0.40 -9.76
CA PHE A 15 9.66 -1.37 -8.91
C PHE A 15 8.80 -2.62 -8.67
N PRO A 16 9.34 -3.84 -8.76
CA PRO A 16 8.60 -5.03 -8.40
C PRO A 16 8.28 -5.04 -6.90
N SER A 17 7.17 -5.66 -6.52
CA SER A 17 6.88 -6.00 -5.12
C SER A 17 8.02 -6.81 -4.51
N PRO A 18 8.30 -6.66 -3.21
CA PRO A 18 9.26 -7.52 -2.51
C PRO A 18 8.83 -8.98 -2.60
N SER A 19 9.82 -9.88 -2.67
CA SER A 19 9.57 -11.31 -2.58
C SER A 19 9.11 -11.67 -1.16
N ILE A 20 8.03 -12.46 -1.09
CA ILE A 20 7.49 -13.02 0.14
C ILE A 20 7.90 -14.49 0.19
N ASN A 21 9.16 -14.74 0.53
CA ASN A 21 9.62 -16.06 0.89
C ASN A 21 9.49 -16.20 2.41
N LEU A 22 8.62 -17.12 2.85
CA LEU A 22 8.38 -17.43 4.25
C LEU A 22 8.85 -18.85 4.55
N SER A 23 9.76 -18.98 5.50
CA SER A 23 10.14 -20.26 6.09
C SER A 23 8.96 -20.89 6.87
N PRO A 24 8.97 -22.21 7.12
CA PRO A 24 7.96 -22.85 7.96
C PRO A 24 7.86 -22.21 9.35
N HIS A 25 8.99 -21.82 9.93
CA HIS A 25 9.03 -21.15 11.23
C HIS A 25 8.38 -19.75 11.21
N GLU A 26 8.65 -18.94 10.18
CA GLU A 26 7.97 -17.64 10.03
C GLU A 26 6.44 -17.82 9.90
N LYS A 27 5.98 -18.87 9.20
CA LYS A 27 4.54 -19.16 9.06
C LYS A 27 3.91 -19.57 10.39
N GLU A 28 4.58 -20.41 11.17
CA GLU A 28 4.12 -20.81 12.51
C GLU A 28 3.99 -19.58 13.43
N GLN A 29 4.98 -18.68 13.44
CA GLN A 29 4.90 -17.43 14.20
C GLN A 29 3.73 -16.55 13.75
N PHE A 30 3.42 -16.52 12.45
CA PHE A 30 2.28 -15.77 11.92
C PHE A 30 0.93 -16.40 12.30
N GLU A 31 0.83 -17.72 12.36
CA GLU A 31 -0.37 -18.40 12.86
C GLU A 31 -0.63 -18.06 14.33
N LEU A 32 0.41 -18.08 15.17
CA LEU A 32 0.30 -17.68 16.58
C LEU A 32 -0.16 -16.22 16.74
N LEU A 33 0.29 -15.31 15.87
CA LEU A 33 -0.20 -13.93 15.85
C LEU A 33 -1.66 -13.85 15.39
N PHE A 34 -2.05 -14.63 14.37
CA PHE A 34 -3.42 -14.67 13.87
C PHE A 34 -4.40 -15.20 14.93
N GLU A 35 -4.04 -16.25 15.67
CA GLU A 35 -4.86 -16.78 16.76
C GLU A 35 -5.14 -15.76 17.87
N ARG A 36 -4.24 -14.79 18.09
CA ARG A 36 -4.48 -13.69 19.05
C ARG A 36 -5.55 -12.72 18.54
N LEU A 37 -5.64 -12.50 17.23
CA LEU A 37 -6.67 -11.65 16.65
C LEU A 37 -8.09 -12.19 16.89
N ALA A 38 -8.24 -13.51 17.07
CA ALA A 38 -9.53 -14.15 17.27
C ALA A 38 -10.03 -14.13 18.74
N LYS A 39 -9.24 -13.63 19.70
CA LYS A 39 -9.49 -13.80 21.14
C LYS A 39 -10.04 -12.57 21.84
N GLU A 40 -9.98 -11.39 21.22
CA GLU A 40 -10.36 -10.11 21.83
C GLU A 40 -11.30 -9.31 20.91
N ASP A 41 -12.00 -8.32 21.47
CA ASP A 41 -12.76 -7.36 20.68
C ASP A 41 -11.80 -6.28 20.12
N LEU A 42 -11.63 -6.29 18.80
CA LEU A 42 -10.72 -5.41 18.04
C LEU A 42 -9.28 -5.34 18.60
N PRO A 43 -8.55 -6.47 18.71
CA PRO A 43 -7.22 -6.49 19.28
C PRO A 43 -6.27 -5.58 18.50
N LYS A 44 -5.57 -4.73 19.26
CA LYS A 44 -4.35 -4.09 18.78
C LYS A 44 -3.23 -5.11 18.87
N LEU A 45 -2.77 -5.61 17.72
CA LEU A 45 -1.72 -6.61 17.67
C LEU A 45 -0.37 -5.99 18.02
N GLU A 46 0.21 -6.41 19.15
CA GLU A 46 1.61 -6.14 19.47
C GLU A 46 2.52 -6.98 18.57
N TYR A 47 3.17 -6.32 17.62
CA TYR A 47 4.03 -6.98 16.64
C TYR A 47 5.51 -6.86 17.04
N ASN A 48 6.03 -7.93 17.65
CA ASN A 48 7.40 -7.98 18.20
C ASN A 48 8.35 -8.89 17.41
N LEU A 49 7.95 -9.34 16.21
CA LEU A 49 8.80 -10.19 15.37
C LEU A 49 9.83 -9.32 14.63
N PRO A 50 11.08 -9.80 14.42
CA PRO A 50 12.08 -9.12 13.61
C PRO A 50 11.79 -9.21 12.09
N ILE A 51 10.60 -9.68 11.73
CA ILE A 51 10.16 -9.91 10.36
C ILE A 51 9.40 -8.64 9.91
N PRO A 52 9.60 -8.13 8.68
CA PRO A 52 8.84 -6.97 8.23
C PRO A 52 7.32 -7.19 8.29
N LYS A 53 6.57 -6.23 8.86
CA LYS A 53 5.11 -6.32 9.03
C LYS A 53 4.37 -6.63 7.73
N TYR A 54 4.85 -6.12 6.59
CA TYR A 54 4.23 -6.39 5.30
C TYR A 54 4.20 -7.89 4.95
N LYS A 55 5.17 -8.70 5.42
CA LYS A 55 5.18 -10.16 5.20
C LYS A 55 4.05 -10.85 5.96
N PHE A 56 3.81 -10.45 7.21
CA PHE A 56 2.69 -10.95 8.01
C PHE A 56 1.34 -10.55 7.38
N LEU A 57 1.22 -9.29 6.98
CA LEU A 57 0.01 -8.79 6.34
C LEU A 57 -0.24 -9.47 4.97
N SER A 58 0.80 -9.74 4.18
CA SER A 58 0.71 -10.59 2.98
C SER A 58 0.17 -11.97 3.32
N TYR A 59 0.75 -12.61 4.34
CA TYR A 59 0.34 -13.93 4.78
C TYR A 59 -1.15 -13.98 5.15
N LEU A 60 -1.66 -12.98 5.88
CA LEU A 60 -3.08 -12.88 6.22
C LEU A 60 -3.96 -12.72 4.96
N ALA A 61 -3.61 -11.79 4.06
CA ALA A 61 -4.40 -11.48 2.87
C ALA A 61 -4.47 -12.67 1.88
N GLU A 62 -3.42 -13.48 1.85
CA GLU A 62 -3.31 -14.66 0.98
C GLU A 62 -3.99 -15.91 1.58
N ASN A 63 -3.96 -16.09 2.91
CA ASN A 63 -4.32 -17.38 3.51
C ASN A 63 -5.59 -17.36 4.38
N LYS A 64 -6.08 -16.19 4.81
CA LYS A 64 -7.14 -16.09 5.85
C LYS A 64 -8.46 -15.47 5.40
N GLN A 65 -8.67 -15.25 4.10
CA GLN A 65 -9.82 -14.50 3.57
C GLN A 65 -9.98 -13.11 4.22
N LEU A 66 -8.85 -12.43 4.40
CA LEU A 66 -8.77 -11.10 5.00
C LEU A 66 -8.34 -10.08 3.96
N ILE A 67 -8.67 -8.82 4.24
CA ILE A 67 -8.28 -7.68 3.43
C ILE A 67 -7.83 -6.53 4.33
N LEU A 68 -7.04 -5.61 3.78
CA LEU A 68 -6.29 -4.63 4.56
C LEU A 68 -6.76 -3.21 4.24
N HIS A 69 -6.91 -2.39 5.27
CA HIS A 69 -7.20 -0.95 5.14
C HIS A 69 -6.19 -0.12 5.94
N GLY A 70 -5.51 0.81 5.27
CA GLY A 70 -4.57 1.72 5.91
C GLY A 70 -5.21 3.05 6.24
N SER A 71 -5.00 3.55 7.46
CA SER A 71 -5.55 4.83 7.90
C SER A 71 -4.59 5.56 8.85
N ASN A 72 -4.61 6.89 8.83
CA ASN A 72 -3.94 7.71 9.84
C ASN A 72 -4.71 7.76 11.17
N HIS A 73 -5.96 7.27 11.22
CA HIS A 73 -6.80 7.28 12.42
C HIS A 73 -6.75 5.91 13.13
N PRO A 74 -6.25 5.81 14.38
CA PRO A 74 -6.02 4.53 15.08
C PRO A 74 -7.24 3.99 15.84
N SER A 75 -8.32 4.76 15.96
CA SER A 75 -9.49 4.44 16.80
C SER A 75 -10.76 4.16 16.00
N ILE A 76 -10.63 3.62 14.78
CA ILE A 76 -11.80 3.25 13.97
C ILE A 76 -12.33 1.90 14.45
N HIS A 77 -13.57 1.88 14.94
CA HIS A 77 -14.27 0.65 15.32
C HIS A 77 -15.07 0.04 14.17
N THR A 78 -15.66 0.90 13.33
CA THR A 78 -16.41 0.48 12.14
C THR A 78 -16.06 1.42 10.99
N PHE A 79 -15.79 0.85 9.82
CA PHE A 79 -15.64 1.60 8.59
C PHE A 79 -16.99 1.79 7.95
N GLU A 80 -17.43 3.05 7.87
CA GLU A 80 -18.63 3.42 7.13
C GLU A 80 -18.30 3.67 5.65
N PRO A 81 -19.15 3.24 4.71
CA PRO A 81 -19.08 3.63 3.30
C PRO A 81 -19.06 5.16 3.15
N ARG A 82 -18.13 5.67 2.34
CA ARG A 82 -18.00 7.10 2.05
C ARG A 82 -17.94 7.34 0.55
N ASN A 83 -18.49 8.47 0.10
CA ASN A 83 -18.37 8.88 -1.29
C ASN A 83 -16.90 9.19 -1.62
N GLN A 84 -16.34 8.41 -2.54
CA GLN A 84 -14.98 8.49 -3.03
C GLN A 84 -14.97 8.15 -4.53
N THR A 85 -13.79 8.21 -5.13
CA THR A 85 -13.61 7.96 -6.56
C THR A 85 -12.77 6.71 -6.75
N LEU A 86 -13.26 5.76 -7.54
CA LEU A 86 -12.49 4.60 -8.00
C LEU A 86 -11.28 5.07 -8.82
N PHE A 87 -10.28 4.21 -9.01
CA PHE A 87 -9.11 4.56 -9.83
C PHE A 87 -9.45 5.01 -11.27
N ASN A 88 -10.60 4.59 -11.80
CA ASN A 88 -11.09 4.94 -13.13
C ASN A 88 -11.89 6.25 -13.19
N GLY A 89 -12.02 6.98 -12.07
CA GLY A 89 -12.74 8.25 -12.00
C GLY A 89 -14.23 8.14 -11.68
N LYS A 90 -14.80 6.93 -11.57
CA LYS A 90 -16.21 6.75 -11.20
C LYS A 90 -16.42 6.99 -9.71
N SER A 91 -17.44 7.77 -9.35
CA SER A 91 -17.86 7.96 -7.96
C SER A 91 -18.53 6.69 -7.42
N VAL A 92 -18.20 6.34 -6.17
CA VAL A 92 -18.77 5.20 -5.45
C VAL A 92 -18.88 5.56 -3.97
N ASN A 93 -19.94 5.11 -3.30
CA ASN A 93 -20.05 5.17 -1.85
C ASN A 93 -19.62 3.82 -1.27
N ALA A 94 -18.40 3.74 -0.73
CA ALA A 94 -17.81 2.47 -0.30
C ALA A 94 -16.68 2.63 0.73
N VAL A 95 -16.42 1.55 1.46
CA VAL A 95 -15.17 1.26 2.18
C VAL A 95 -14.17 0.68 1.19
N PHE A 96 -12.97 1.25 1.12
CA PHE A 96 -11.90 0.79 0.24
C PHE A 96 -10.95 -0.11 1.02
N ALA A 97 -10.43 -1.16 0.40
CA ALA A 97 -9.39 -2.01 0.98
C ALA A 97 -8.53 -2.62 -0.13
N THR A 98 -7.49 -3.34 0.27
CA THR A 98 -6.58 -4.00 -0.67
C THR A 98 -6.03 -5.30 -0.09
N LYS A 99 -5.71 -6.26 -0.96
CA LYS A 99 -4.90 -7.42 -0.58
C LYS A 99 -3.40 -7.14 -0.60
N ASP A 100 -2.98 -5.97 -1.10
CA ASP A 100 -1.59 -5.57 -1.12
C ASP A 100 -1.20 -4.86 0.20
N PRO A 101 -0.36 -5.47 1.05
CA PRO A 101 -0.06 -4.89 2.34
C PRO A 101 0.79 -3.62 2.24
N ILE A 102 1.60 -3.48 1.20
CA ILE A 102 2.46 -2.31 1.04
C ILE A 102 1.63 -1.10 0.64
N TRP A 103 0.59 -1.31 -0.16
CA TRP A 103 -0.35 -0.28 -0.54
C TRP A 103 -1.21 0.15 0.66
N SER A 104 -1.63 -0.80 1.49
CA SER A 104 -2.29 -0.52 2.77
C SER A 104 -1.38 0.28 3.72
N ILE A 105 -0.12 -0.16 3.92
CA ILE A 105 0.86 0.57 4.74
C ILE A 105 1.08 1.98 4.21
N PHE A 106 1.19 2.16 2.88
CA PHE A 106 1.33 3.49 2.28
C PHE A 106 0.20 4.43 2.73
N TYR A 107 -1.06 4.01 2.64
CA TYR A 107 -2.19 4.83 3.09
C TYR A 107 -2.24 5.03 4.61
N ALA A 108 -1.71 4.08 5.39
CA ALA A 108 -1.60 4.24 6.83
C ALA A 108 -0.55 5.30 7.22
N VAL A 109 0.58 5.37 6.52
CA VAL A 109 1.69 6.27 6.88
C VAL A 109 1.73 7.57 6.08
N PHE A 110 0.99 7.67 4.98
CA PHE A 110 0.88 8.87 4.18
C PHE A 110 -0.17 9.81 4.78
N ARG A 111 0.26 11.00 5.19
CA ARG A 111 -0.60 12.01 5.82
C ARG A 111 -1.48 12.68 4.77
N LYS A 112 -2.77 12.38 4.74
CA LYS A 112 -3.69 12.92 3.74
C LYS A 112 -3.81 14.45 3.81
N GLU A 113 -3.71 15.02 5.00
CA GLU A 113 -3.78 16.47 5.24
C GLU A 113 -2.56 17.22 4.66
N SER A 114 -1.48 16.50 4.37
CA SER A 114 -0.28 17.09 3.75
C SER A 114 -0.41 17.30 2.24
N VAL A 115 -1.44 16.70 1.62
CA VAL A 115 -1.59 16.64 0.16
C VAL A 115 -1.81 18.04 -0.42
N TYR A 116 -0.91 18.41 -1.33
CA TYR A 116 -1.04 19.59 -2.17
C TYR A 116 -1.31 19.18 -3.62
N SER A 117 -2.48 19.56 -4.13
CA SER A 117 -3.02 19.22 -5.46
C SER A 117 -3.27 17.73 -5.69
N ASN A 118 -2.23 16.93 -5.89
CA ASN A 118 -2.38 15.50 -6.18
C ASN A 118 -1.18 14.68 -5.70
N PHE A 119 -1.37 13.37 -5.68
CA PHE A 119 -0.34 12.37 -5.50
C PHE A 119 -0.66 11.18 -6.39
N ARG A 120 0.35 10.36 -6.69
CA ARG A 120 0.22 9.25 -7.63
C ARG A 120 0.82 8.02 -6.99
N ASN A 121 0.06 6.96 -6.99
CA ASN A 121 0.49 5.71 -6.41
C ASN A 121 -0.18 4.55 -7.16
N GLY A 122 0.34 3.34 -6.98
CA GLY A 122 -0.32 2.17 -7.52
C GLY A 122 0.40 0.88 -7.21
N CYS A 123 -0.40 -0.19 -7.16
CA CYS A 123 0.03 -1.58 -7.25
C CYS A 123 -0.57 -2.17 -8.53
N ILE A 124 0.29 -2.46 -9.51
CA ILE A 124 -0.09 -2.90 -10.86
C ILE A 124 0.30 -4.38 -11.03
N PRO A 125 -0.65 -5.31 -11.11
CA PRO A 125 -0.37 -6.70 -11.43
C PRO A 125 -0.04 -6.82 -12.93
N ALA A 126 1.13 -7.35 -13.24
CA ALA A 126 1.53 -7.71 -14.60
C ALA A 126 1.04 -9.11 -15.00
N ASP A 127 0.98 -10.01 -14.02
CA ASP A 127 0.45 -11.37 -14.09
C ASP A 127 0.20 -11.89 -12.67
N ASN A 128 -0.15 -13.17 -12.52
CA ASN A 128 -0.46 -13.79 -11.22
C ASN A 128 0.73 -13.81 -10.23
N LYS A 129 1.96 -13.56 -10.69
CA LYS A 129 3.18 -13.64 -9.87
C LYS A 129 3.89 -12.29 -9.71
N HIS A 130 3.68 -11.36 -10.63
CA HIS A 130 4.41 -10.10 -10.67
C HIS A 130 3.48 -8.92 -10.45
N LYS A 131 3.74 -8.16 -9.39
CA LYS A 131 3.13 -6.88 -9.10
C LYS A 131 4.22 -5.79 -9.11
N TYR A 132 3.86 -4.60 -9.57
CA TYR A 132 4.76 -3.46 -9.71
C TYR A 132 4.18 -2.24 -9.03
N HIS A 133 5.05 -1.48 -8.37
CA HIS A 133 4.66 -0.32 -7.57
C HIS A 133 5.31 0.96 -8.02
N PHE A 134 4.57 2.05 -7.85
CA PHE A 134 5.08 3.40 -7.95
C PHE A 134 4.43 4.31 -6.91
N TYR A 135 5.18 5.30 -6.42
CA TYR A 135 4.73 6.28 -5.43
C TYR A 135 5.39 7.63 -5.72
N SER A 136 4.60 8.65 -6.03
CA SER A 136 5.09 9.96 -6.43
C SER A 136 4.21 11.04 -5.83
N LEU A 137 4.83 11.95 -5.07
CA LEU A 137 4.17 13.09 -4.43
C LEU A 137 4.49 14.38 -5.19
N THR A 138 3.63 15.40 -5.11
CA THR A 138 4.03 16.72 -5.62
C THR A 138 5.21 17.27 -4.82
N HIS A 139 5.98 18.20 -5.41
CA HIS A 139 7.09 18.85 -4.69
C HIS A 139 6.61 19.53 -3.41
N GLU A 140 5.44 20.13 -3.45
CA GLU A 140 4.78 20.81 -2.34
C GLU A 140 4.36 19.81 -1.25
N THR A 141 3.69 18.71 -1.63
CA THR A 141 3.36 17.62 -0.67
C THR A 141 4.61 17.05 -0.02
N PHE A 142 5.69 16.86 -0.79
CA PHE A 142 6.94 16.30 -0.26
C PHE A 142 7.59 17.19 0.80
N ARG A 143 7.43 18.51 0.71
CA ARG A 143 7.94 19.50 1.67
C ARG A 143 7.03 19.69 2.88
N ASN A 144 5.79 19.17 2.83
CA ASN A 144 4.78 19.39 3.85
C ASN A 144 4.68 18.24 4.88
N ASN A 145 5.82 17.67 5.27
CA ASN A 145 5.92 16.55 6.22
C ASN A 145 4.89 15.43 5.95
N PRO A 146 4.99 14.73 4.80
CA PRO A 146 3.93 13.87 4.29
C PRO A 146 3.80 12.52 5.01
N TRP A 147 4.63 12.27 6.01
CA TRP A 147 4.71 10.98 6.69
C TRP A 147 4.23 11.09 8.14
N THR A 148 3.52 10.07 8.58
CA THR A 148 3.03 9.93 9.94
C THR A 148 3.05 8.45 10.34
N ASN A 149 2.99 8.18 11.64
CA ASN A 149 2.57 6.87 12.10
C ASN A 149 1.08 6.68 11.78
N GLY A 150 0.66 5.43 11.63
CA GLY A 150 -0.74 5.10 11.40
C GLY A 150 -1.02 3.63 11.70
N THR A 151 -2.12 3.15 11.16
CA THR A 151 -2.65 1.83 11.50
C THR A 151 -3.13 1.11 10.25
N VAL A 152 -2.76 -0.17 10.15
CA VAL A 152 -3.37 -1.10 9.20
C VAL A 152 -4.43 -1.91 9.92
N TYR A 153 -5.66 -1.79 9.45
CA TYR A 153 -6.81 -2.55 9.90
C TYR A 153 -6.95 -3.82 9.08
N ILE A 154 -7.27 -4.90 9.77
CA ILE A 154 -7.48 -6.23 9.21
C ILE A 154 -8.98 -6.45 9.16
N LEU A 155 -9.53 -6.53 7.95
CA LEU A 155 -10.96 -6.59 7.68
C LEU A 155 -11.36 -7.96 7.16
N PRO A 156 -12.58 -8.46 7.47
CA PRO A 156 -13.12 -9.62 6.81
C PRO A 156 -13.37 -9.31 5.32
N GLN A 157 -12.97 -10.20 4.42
CA GLN A 157 -13.12 -9.97 2.97
C GLN A 157 -14.58 -10.15 2.48
N LYS A 158 -15.46 -10.75 3.28
CA LYS A 158 -16.78 -11.26 2.85
C LYS A 158 -17.62 -10.29 2.01
N THR A 159 -17.66 -9.01 2.38
CA THR A 159 -18.51 -7.97 1.75
C THR A 159 -17.76 -7.16 0.69
N PHE A 160 -16.50 -7.49 0.41
CA PHE A 160 -15.66 -6.77 -0.55
C PHE A 160 -15.73 -7.41 -1.93
N GLN A 161 -15.82 -6.55 -2.94
CA GLN A 161 -15.75 -6.91 -4.35
C GLN A 161 -14.50 -6.28 -4.97
N HIS A 162 -13.79 -7.06 -5.78
CA HIS A 162 -12.63 -6.56 -6.51
C HIS A 162 -13.08 -5.63 -7.64
N VAL A 163 -12.44 -4.47 -7.76
CA VAL A 163 -12.77 -3.48 -8.81
C VAL A 163 -11.99 -3.84 -10.08
N GLU A 164 -12.64 -4.58 -10.98
CA GLU A 164 -12.09 -4.84 -12.31
C GLU A 164 -12.43 -3.71 -13.28
N SER A 165 -11.42 -3.11 -13.91
CA SER A 165 -11.66 -2.08 -14.94
C SER A 165 -10.49 -1.93 -15.92
N GLY A 166 -10.77 -2.07 -17.22
CA GLY A 166 -9.86 -1.68 -18.30
C GLY A 166 -8.60 -2.55 -18.46
N ALA A 167 -7.56 -1.98 -19.08
CA ALA A 167 -6.29 -2.68 -19.37
C ALA A 167 -5.25 -2.60 -18.23
N ILE A 168 -5.49 -1.78 -17.21
CA ILE A 168 -4.63 -1.61 -16.02
C ILE A 168 -5.50 -1.91 -14.81
N HIS A 169 -5.14 -2.98 -14.10
CA HIS A 169 -5.81 -3.38 -12.87
C HIS A 169 -5.04 -2.81 -11.67
N PHE A 170 -5.76 -2.46 -10.61
CA PHE A 170 -5.20 -2.17 -9.29
C PHE A 170 -5.74 -3.19 -8.31
N ASP A 171 -5.01 -3.50 -7.24
CA ASP A 171 -5.47 -4.40 -6.16
C ASP A 171 -6.49 -3.69 -5.25
N GLU A 172 -7.52 -3.08 -5.86
CA GLU A 172 -8.53 -2.24 -5.23
C GLU A 172 -9.80 -3.04 -5.01
N TRP A 173 -10.27 -3.03 -3.77
CA TRP A 173 -11.49 -3.71 -3.36
C TRP A 173 -12.41 -2.74 -2.65
N VAL A 174 -13.71 -2.90 -2.86
CA VAL A 174 -14.73 -2.03 -2.28
C VAL A 174 -15.84 -2.82 -1.61
N SER A 175 -16.32 -2.30 -0.48
CA SER A 175 -17.56 -2.76 0.16
C SER A 175 -18.53 -1.59 0.29
N GLN A 176 -19.80 -1.81 -0.06
CA GLN A 176 -20.87 -0.81 0.09
C GLN A 176 -21.58 -0.93 1.44
N GLU A 177 -21.10 -1.81 2.31
CA GLU A 177 -21.64 -2.07 3.64
C GLU A 177 -20.66 -1.59 4.71
N PRO A 178 -21.13 -1.25 5.93
CA PRO A 178 -20.25 -1.02 7.06
C PRO A 178 -19.40 -2.25 7.38
N VAL A 179 -18.13 -2.05 7.72
CA VAL A 179 -17.20 -3.15 8.01
C VAL A 179 -16.51 -2.94 9.36
N THR A 180 -16.71 -3.87 10.27
CA THR A 180 -15.98 -3.95 11.54
C THR A 180 -14.66 -4.69 11.32
N PRO A 181 -13.50 -4.11 11.68
CA PRO A 181 -12.22 -4.82 11.63
C PRO A 181 -12.18 -5.93 12.66
N ILE A 182 -11.43 -6.99 12.38
CA ILE A 182 -11.16 -8.07 13.35
C ILE A 182 -9.89 -7.83 14.15
N GLY A 183 -9.17 -6.74 13.85
CA GLY A 183 -7.95 -6.37 14.53
C GLY A 183 -7.18 -5.31 13.76
N LYS A 184 -6.09 -4.84 14.36
CA LYS A 184 -5.27 -3.78 13.78
C LYS A 184 -3.82 -3.88 14.21
N ILE A 185 -2.92 -3.33 13.40
CA ILE A 185 -1.48 -3.23 13.68
C ILE A 185 -1.03 -1.79 13.44
N ASP A 186 -0.27 -1.25 14.38
CA ASP A 186 0.36 0.06 14.20
C ASP A 186 1.55 -0.07 13.24
N VAL A 187 1.72 0.92 12.39
CA VAL A 187 2.80 1.00 11.41
C VAL A 187 3.44 2.38 11.42
N GLU A 188 4.72 2.40 11.13
CA GLU A 188 5.54 3.59 11.05
C GLU A 188 6.01 3.80 9.61
N PRO A 189 6.47 5.00 9.22
CA PRO A 189 7.03 5.21 7.88
C PRO A 189 8.15 4.21 7.53
N ALA A 190 8.92 3.73 8.51
CA ALA A 190 9.95 2.72 8.31
C ALA A 190 9.41 1.35 7.86
N ASP A 191 8.16 1.02 8.19
CA ASP A 191 7.47 -0.20 7.73
C ASP A 191 7.09 -0.12 6.24
N PHE A 192 7.05 1.08 5.66
CA PHE A 192 6.74 1.28 4.25
C PHE A 192 7.95 0.94 3.36
N TYR A 193 7.90 -0.26 2.74
CA TYR A 193 8.99 -0.81 1.92
C TYR A 193 9.52 0.13 0.81
N PHE A 194 8.65 0.99 0.26
CA PHE A 194 9.02 1.93 -0.81
C PHE A 194 9.31 3.35 -0.32
N LEU A 195 9.46 3.61 0.99
CA LEU A 195 9.72 4.96 1.51
C LEU A 195 10.92 5.64 0.82
N SER A 196 12.03 4.92 0.66
CA SER A 196 13.25 5.41 -0.02
C SER A 196 13.16 5.43 -1.56
N LYS A 197 12.00 5.11 -2.11
CA LYS A 197 11.66 5.03 -3.53
C LYS A 197 10.42 5.89 -3.84
N VAL A 198 10.09 6.87 -3.01
CA VAL A 198 9.04 7.85 -3.31
C VAL A 198 9.64 8.97 -4.16
N ALA A 199 9.13 9.15 -5.37
CA ALA A 199 9.56 10.22 -6.26
C ALA A 199 8.81 11.53 -5.97
N SER A 200 9.30 12.61 -6.58
CA SER A 200 8.63 13.91 -6.53
C SER A 200 8.38 14.44 -7.95
N HIS A 201 7.21 15.02 -8.19
CA HIS A 201 6.76 15.47 -9.50
C HIS A 201 6.06 16.84 -9.43
N HIS A 202 5.85 17.48 -10.59
CA HIS A 202 5.04 18.69 -10.68
C HIS A 202 3.54 18.35 -10.74
N ALA A 203 2.70 19.14 -10.07
CA ALA A 203 1.26 18.91 -10.00
C ALA A 203 0.57 18.78 -11.37
N LYS A 204 1.00 19.57 -12.36
CA LYS A 204 0.44 19.60 -13.72
C LYS A 204 1.12 18.63 -14.71
N GLU A 205 2.05 17.78 -14.23
CA GLU A 205 2.76 16.82 -15.10
C GLU A 205 1.82 15.71 -15.59
N PRO A 206 1.86 15.25 -16.85
CA PRO A 206 1.10 14.07 -17.29
C PRO A 206 1.53 12.77 -16.58
N LEU A 207 0.61 11.83 -16.35
CA LEU A 207 0.91 10.55 -15.67
C LEU A 207 2.04 9.76 -16.36
N LEU A 208 1.99 9.66 -17.69
CA LEU A 208 3.00 8.95 -18.48
C LEU A 208 4.41 9.51 -18.28
N LYS A 209 4.53 10.84 -18.19
CA LYS A 209 5.81 11.50 -17.90
C LYS A 209 6.30 11.16 -16.49
N SER A 210 5.40 11.10 -15.51
CA SER A 210 5.78 10.66 -14.16
C SER A 210 6.29 9.23 -14.12
N TRP A 211 5.66 8.30 -14.85
CA TRP A 211 6.13 6.91 -14.92
C TRP A 211 7.50 6.80 -15.60
N PHE A 212 7.70 7.48 -16.72
CA PHE A 212 8.98 7.47 -17.44
C PHE A 212 10.13 8.03 -16.59
N LEU A 213 9.88 9.09 -15.84
CA LEU A 213 10.89 9.75 -15.00
C LEU A 213 11.02 9.13 -13.59
N TYR A 214 10.15 8.18 -13.22
CA TYR A 214 10.00 7.70 -11.84
C TYR A 214 11.33 7.21 -11.25
N LYS A 215 11.95 6.20 -11.88
CA LYS A 215 13.23 5.66 -11.40
C LYS A 215 14.39 6.63 -11.55
N ILE A 216 14.40 7.43 -12.61
CA ILE A 216 15.45 8.44 -12.85
C ILE A 216 15.48 9.41 -11.66
N ARG A 217 14.32 9.91 -11.22
CA ARG A 217 14.19 10.82 -10.06
C ARG A 217 14.71 10.19 -8.77
N ILE A 218 14.43 8.90 -8.54
CA ILE A 218 14.90 8.21 -7.33
C ILE A 218 16.42 8.04 -7.35
N LEU A 219 16.99 7.71 -8.51
CA LEU A 219 18.44 7.58 -8.66
C LEU A 219 19.16 8.92 -8.46
N THR A 220 18.62 10.02 -9.01
CA THR A 220 19.22 11.36 -8.84
C THR A 220 19.11 11.84 -7.39
N GLN A 221 17.96 11.64 -6.73
CA GLN A 221 17.78 11.95 -5.31
C GLN A 221 18.79 11.20 -4.41
N ARG A 222 19.05 9.92 -4.69
CA ARG A 222 20.03 9.13 -3.94
C ARG A 222 21.45 9.65 -4.11
N LYS A 223 21.84 9.98 -5.35
CA LYS A 223 23.16 10.58 -5.63
C LYS A 223 23.35 11.91 -4.87
N ALA A 224 22.35 12.79 -4.90
CA ALA A 224 22.40 14.05 -4.17
C ALA A 224 22.56 13.86 -2.65
N LYS A 225 21.80 12.94 -2.04
CA LYS A 225 21.93 12.61 -0.60
C LYS A 225 23.31 12.07 -0.24
N ASN A 226 23.90 11.22 -1.09
CA ASN A 226 25.24 10.69 -0.84
C ASN A 226 26.33 11.76 -0.92
N MET A 227 26.21 12.72 -1.85
CA MET A 227 27.17 13.83 -1.95
C MET A 227 27.14 14.76 -0.73
N VAL A 228 25.97 14.96 -0.12
CA VAL A 228 25.83 15.78 1.10
C VAL A 228 26.42 15.08 2.33
N LYS A 229 26.40 13.74 2.38
CA LYS A 229 26.97 12.96 3.51
C LYS A 229 28.50 12.85 3.52
N ILE A 230 29.16 13.20 2.42
CA ILE A 230 30.62 13.10 2.25
C ILE A 230 31.32 14.45 2.53
N LYS A 231 30.54 15.50 2.82
CA LYS A 231 31.03 16.81 3.26
C LYS A 231 30.82 16.95 4.76
#